data_AF-A0A0M2LFF6-F1
#
_entry.id   AF-A0A0M2LFF6-F1
#
_cell.length_a   1.000
_cell.length_b   1.000
_cell.length_c   1.000
_cell.angle_alpha   90.00
_cell.angle_beta   90.00
_cell.angle_gamma   90.00
#
_symmetry.space_group_name_H-M   'P 1'
#
loop_
_entity.id
_entity.type
_entity.pdbx_description
1 polymer ?
#
loop_
_entity_poly.entity_id
_entity_poly.type
_entity_poly.pdbx_seq_one_letter_code
_entity_poly.pdbx_strand_id
1 'polypeptide(L)'
;MSTAEEVYDALLGRVGEANPRPRIEPVRRLAELAGSPQLSFPVVQIAGTNGKTSTSRAVESLLRAHGLRTGLFTSPHLVDFTERFQVDGSPISGPRLAEAWSELQLPLEVVDAELEESGQGPITFFEALAVLAFTAFADAPVDVAVIEVGMGGEWDATNIVDAQVAVFTPIALDHTAILGPDIATIAQTKAGIIKPGSTVVSAAQDPAALAAIEAAAERTGSRVLVQGRDFRLADDRLAVGGRQIDVVGATGNAYDPAFVPLFGGHQAENVALAIAAVEAFLGGERPVPEEVLDEGLGQLTSPGRLQLIGTDPSVVVDAAHNPHGAEALARAFVESFRFSEVALIVGVLGEKDAAGVLAALAPLASRVILTTVDSPRAIDADRLAELAATALPGLPVEVEERLPDALDAARAWASTVEEGESRGVLVTGSVMLAGEAIAYSRDEGWGIA
;
A
#
# COMPACT_ATOMS: atom_id res chain seq x y z
N MET A 1 19.27 -11.73 15.78
CA MET A 1 18.40 -11.95 14.63
C MET A 1 17.09 -12.49 15.16
N SER A 2 15.97 -11.81 14.89
CA SER A 2 14.64 -12.31 15.26
C SER A 2 14.26 -13.51 14.38
N THR A 3 13.34 -14.37 14.82
CA THR A 3 12.91 -15.51 13.97
C THR A 3 12.20 -15.04 12.70
N ALA A 4 11.61 -13.83 12.69
CA ALA A 4 11.06 -13.21 11.50
C ALA A 4 12.16 -12.79 10.50
N GLU A 5 13.27 -12.25 11.01
CA GLU A 5 14.45 -11.93 10.18
C GLU A 5 15.05 -13.18 9.54
N GLU A 6 15.11 -14.30 10.26
CA GLU A 6 15.59 -15.57 9.69
C GLU A 6 14.73 -16.05 8.52
N VAL A 7 13.39 -15.93 8.64
CA VAL A 7 12.46 -16.22 7.54
C VAL A 7 12.67 -15.25 6.38
N TYR A 8 12.84 -13.97 6.68
CA TYR A 8 13.08 -12.94 5.66
C TYR A 8 14.38 -13.18 4.90
N ASP A 9 15.48 -13.48 5.60
CA ASP A 9 16.78 -13.80 5.00
C ASP A 9 16.70 -15.05 4.10
N ALA A 10 15.95 -16.07 4.54
CA ALA A 10 15.69 -17.26 3.71
C ALA A 10 14.92 -16.92 2.42
N LEU A 11 13.94 -16.02 2.51
CA LEU A 11 13.21 -15.52 1.35
C LEU A 11 14.11 -14.67 0.43
N LEU A 12 14.97 -13.81 0.98
CA LEU A 12 15.91 -12.97 0.21
C LEU A 12 16.90 -13.80 -0.62
N GLY A 13 17.18 -15.04 -0.23
CA GLY A 13 17.95 -15.99 -1.04
C GLY A 13 17.27 -16.41 -2.35
N ARG A 14 15.97 -16.14 -2.53
CA ARG A 14 15.20 -16.44 -3.74
C ARG A 14 15.30 -15.31 -4.77
N VAL A 15 14.81 -15.55 -5.98
CA VAL A 15 14.73 -14.52 -7.03
C VAL A 15 13.89 -13.35 -6.52
N GLY A 16 14.49 -12.16 -6.48
CA GLY A 16 13.98 -11.01 -5.73
C GLY A 16 12.62 -10.45 -6.17
N GLU A 17 11.98 -9.74 -5.24
CA GLU A 17 10.62 -9.17 -5.35
C GLU A 17 10.39 -8.30 -6.60
N ALA A 18 11.42 -7.63 -7.09
CA ALA A 18 11.34 -6.74 -8.25
C ALA A 18 11.31 -7.45 -9.62
N ASN A 19 11.49 -8.77 -9.66
CA ASN A 19 11.51 -9.57 -10.89
C ASN A 19 10.36 -10.59 -10.93
N PRO A 20 9.10 -10.12 -11.01
CA PRO A 20 7.98 -11.04 -11.11
C PRO A 20 8.05 -11.84 -12.40
N ARG A 21 7.66 -13.10 -12.32
CA ARG A 21 7.49 -13.97 -13.49
C ARG A 21 5.99 -14.06 -13.79
N PRO A 22 5.55 -13.84 -15.04
CA PRO A 22 4.14 -13.90 -15.41
C PRO A 22 3.68 -15.37 -15.48
N ARG A 23 3.61 -16.04 -14.33
CA ARG A 23 3.23 -17.44 -14.19
C ARG A 23 2.52 -17.64 -12.86
N ILE A 24 1.46 -18.44 -12.86
CA ILE A 24 0.66 -18.70 -11.67
C ILE A 24 0.68 -20.19 -11.26
N GLU A 25 0.95 -21.08 -12.21
CA GLU A 25 0.91 -22.53 -11.95
C GLU A 25 1.93 -23.03 -10.94
N PRO A 26 3.17 -22.51 -10.88
CA PRO A 26 4.10 -22.87 -9.82
C PRO A 26 3.58 -22.50 -8.43
N VAL A 27 2.88 -21.38 -8.30
CA VAL A 27 2.29 -20.93 -7.04
C VAL A 27 1.12 -21.84 -6.63
N ARG A 28 0.27 -22.21 -7.59
CA ARG A 28 -0.80 -23.20 -7.34
C ARG A 28 -0.23 -24.54 -6.92
N ARG A 29 0.82 -25.01 -7.59
CA ARG A 29 1.50 -26.26 -7.26
C ARG A 29 2.09 -26.25 -5.85
N LEU A 30 2.74 -25.14 -5.47
CA LEU A 30 3.25 -24.95 -4.11
C LEU A 30 2.11 -24.97 -3.08
N ALA A 31 1.04 -24.21 -3.34
CA ALA A 31 -0.12 -24.16 -2.48
C ALA A 31 -0.81 -25.53 -2.35
N GLU A 32 -0.93 -26.30 -3.42
CA GLU A 32 -1.47 -27.67 -3.40
C GLU A 32 -0.66 -28.58 -2.47
N LEU A 33 0.67 -28.55 -2.58
CA LEU A 33 1.55 -29.34 -1.69
C LEU A 33 1.51 -28.86 -0.23
N ALA A 34 1.22 -27.58 -0.01
CA ALA A 34 0.98 -27.00 1.32
C ALA A 34 -0.45 -27.25 1.85
N GLY A 35 -1.28 -28.04 1.16
CA GLY A 35 -2.63 -28.36 1.61
C GLY A 35 -3.71 -27.36 1.20
N SER A 36 -3.43 -26.50 0.21
CA SER A 36 -4.31 -25.46 -0.32
C SER A 36 -4.83 -24.46 0.74
N PRO A 37 -3.95 -23.84 1.54
CA PRO A 37 -4.35 -22.97 2.65
C PRO A 37 -5.20 -21.77 2.20
N GLN A 38 -5.01 -21.29 0.98
CA GLN A 38 -5.76 -20.18 0.37
C GLN A 38 -7.26 -20.46 0.18
N LEU A 39 -7.71 -21.71 0.31
CA LEU A 39 -9.11 -22.12 0.18
C LEU A 39 -9.81 -22.25 1.54
N SER A 40 -9.11 -21.98 2.65
CA SER A 40 -9.63 -22.18 4.02
C SER A 40 -10.44 -21.01 4.56
N PHE A 41 -10.42 -19.86 3.87
CA PHE A 41 -11.11 -18.63 4.28
C PHE A 41 -11.65 -17.85 3.07
N PRO A 42 -12.75 -17.09 3.23
CA PRO A 42 -13.16 -16.04 2.31
C PRO A 42 -12.08 -14.97 2.10
N VAL A 43 -12.06 -14.35 0.91
CA VAL A 43 -11.09 -13.34 0.50
C VAL A 43 -11.76 -12.09 -0.10
N VAL A 44 -11.32 -10.92 0.38
CA VAL A 44 -11.46 -9.64 -0.32
C VAL A 44 -10.11 -9.33 -0.96
N GLN A 45 -10.05 -9.31 -2.29
CA GLN A 45 -8.80 -9.08 -3.03
C GLN A 45 -8.75 -7.68 -3.63
N ILE A 46 -7.65 -6.98 -3.45
CA ILE A 46 -7.53 -5.55 -3.78
C ILE A 46 -6.39 -5.33 -4.77
N ALA A 47 -6.74 -4.84 -5.96
CA ALA A 47 -5.81 -4.43 -7.01
C ALA A 47 -5.92 -2.93 -7.31
N GLY A 48 -4.90 -2.40 -7.98
CA GLY A 48 -4.87 -1.01 -8.43
C GLY A 48 -3.44 -0.48 -8.53
N THR A 49 -3.29 0.81 -8.82
CA THR A 49 -1.97 1.44 -8.89
C THR A 49 -1.64 2.12 -7.56
N ASN A 50 -2.50 3.02 -7.09
CA ASN A 50 -2.34 3.73 -5.82
C ASN A 50 -3.51 3.46 -4.87
N GLY A 51 -3.28 3.58 -3.56
CA GLY A 51 -4.33 3.41 -2.54
C GLY A 51 -4.65 1.97 -2.15
N LYS A 52 -3.98 0.96 -2.74
CA LYS A 52 -4.17 -0.47 -2.42
C LYS A 52 -4.03 -0.72 -0.91
N THR A 53 -2.85 -0.51 -0.35
CA THR A 53 -2.57 -0.71 1.07
C THR A 53 -3.54 0.03 1.99
N SER A 54 -3.83 1.31 1.72
CA SER A 54 -4.76 2.10 2.56
C SER A 54 -6.20 1.57 2.48
N THR A 55 -6.65 1.15 1.29
CA THR A 55 -7.95 0.49 1.11
C THR A 55 -7.98 -0.85 1.81
N SER A 56 -6.92 -1.66 1.70
CA SER A 56 -6.80 -2.96 2.39
C SER A 56 -6.90 -2.81 3.91
N ARG A 57 -6.22 -1.81 4.47
CA ARG A 57 -6.28 -1.51 5.91
C ARG A 57 -7.66 -1.01 6.33
N ALA A 58 -8.33 -0.19 5.51
CA ALA A 58 -9.70 0.25 5.79
C ALA A 58 -10.71 -0.91 5.76
N VAL A 59 -10.62 -1.78 4.74
CA VAL A 59 -11.47 -2.99 4.65
C VAL A 59 -11.22 -3.91 5.84
N GLU A 60 -9.95 -4.21 6.15
CA GLU A 60 -9.57 -5.01 7.32
C GLU A 60 -10.16 -4.43 8.61
N SER A 61 -9.96 -3.13 8.85
CA SER A 61 -10.37 -2.50 10.11
C SER A 61 -11.88 -2.55 10.31
N LEU A 62 -12.64 -2.35 9.23
CA LEU A 62 -14.11 -2.43 9.25
C LEU A 62 -14.61 -3.87 9.44
N LEU A 63 -14.00 -4.86 8.78
CA LEU A 63 -14.36 -6.28 8.96
C LEU A 63 -14.03 -6.76 10.37
N ARG A 64 -12.90 -6.31 10.92
CA ARG A 64 -12.49 -6.61 12.29
C ARG A 64 -13.43 -5.96 13.31
N ALA A 65 -13.80 -4.69 13.11
CA ALA A 65 -14.82 -4.02 13.93
C ALA A 65 -16.20 -4.69 13.81
N HIS A 66 -16.50 -5.35 12.69
CA HIS A 66 -17.70 -6.18 12.54
C HIS A 66 -17.68 -7.47 13.37
N GLY A 67 -16.53 -7.79 14.01
CA GLY A 67 -16.35 -8.98 14.85
C GLY A 67 -15.81 -10.20 14.10
N LEU A 68 -15.33 -10.03 12.86
CA LEU A 68 -14.64 -11.09 12.14
C LEU A 68 -13.17 -11.15 12.52
N ARG A 69 -12.63 -12.37 12.60
CA ARG A 69 -11.18 -12.58 12.70
C ARG A 69 -10.53 -12.34 11.35
N THR A 70 -9.72 -11.30 11.25
CA THR A 70 -9.18 -10.84 9.96
C THR A 70 -7.74 -11.29 9.74
N GLY A 71 -7.43 -11.71 8.52
CA GLY A 71 -6.07 -11.74 7.99
C GLY A 71 -5.86 -10.57 7.03
N LEU A 72 -4.72 -9.90 7.07
CA LEU A 72 -4.38 -8.83 6.13
C LEU A 72 -2.98 -9.05 5.57
N PHE A 73 -2.90 -9.18 4.25
CA PHE A 73 -1.65 -9.29 3.51
C PHE A 73 -1.41 -8.01 2.70
N THR A 74 -0.31 -7.30 2.99
CA THR A 74 0.07 -6.06 2.31
C THR A 74 1.53 -6.07 1.87
N SER A 75 1.86 -5.29 0.83
CA SER A 75 3.23 -5.16 0.35
C SER A 75 3.55 -3.76 -0.22
N PRO A 76 4.80 -3.29 -0.11
CA PRO A 76 5.87 -3.83 0.74
C PRO A 76 5.67 -3.48 2.24
N HIS A 77 6.62 -3.88 3.10
CA HIS A 77 6.69 -3.43 4.49
C HIS A 77 7.43 -2.08 4.59
N LEU A 78 7.24 -1.36 5.70
CA LEU A 78 7.96 -0.13 6.01
C LEU A 78 9.19 -0.41 6.86
N VAL A 79 9.00 -1.01 8.04
CA VAL A 79 10.08 -1.24 9.01
C VAL A 79 10.28 -2.74 9.23
N ASP A 80 9.24 -3.42 9.71
CA ASP A 80 9.33 -4.82 10.09
C ASP A 80 8.72 -5.74 9.04
N PHE A 81 9.41 -6.84 8.71
CA PHE A 81 8.93 -7.81 7.72
C PHE A 81 7.55 -8.40 8.07
N THR A 82 7.24 -8.54 9.37
CA THR A 82 5.96 -9.05 9.86
C THR A 82 4.79 -8.12 9.56
N GLU A 83 5.01 -6.84 9.25
CA GLU A 83 3.95 -5.88 8.87
C GLU A 83 3.15 -6.36 7.65
N ARG A 84 3.77 -7.17 6.80
CA ARG A 84 3.13 -7.77 5.62
C ARG A 84 2.03 -8.77 5.99
N PHE A 85 2.04 -9.31 7.21
CA PHE A 85 1.13 -10.36 7.67
C PHE A 85 0.49 -9.92 8.98
N GLN A 86 -0.76 -9.48 8.92
CA GLN A 86 -1.50 -9.06 10.11
C GLN A 86 -2.64 -10.03 10.39
N VAL A 87 -2.85 -10.33 11.66
CA VAL A 87 -4.02 -11.04 12.17
C VAL A 87 -4.65 -10.18 13.25
N ASP A 88 -5.95 -9.94 13.15
CA ASP A 88 -6.70 -9.09 14.09
C ASP A 88 -6.09 -7.69 14.24
N GLY A 89 -5.72 -7.07 13.11
CA GLY A 89 -5.14 -5.72 13.04
C GLY A 89 -3.70 -5.59 13.56
N SER A 90 -3.04 -6.70 13.90
CA SER A 90 -1.68 -6.71 14.47
C SER A 90 -0.72 -7.60 13.66
N PRO A 91 0.54 -7.18 13.44
CA PRO A 91 1.54 -8.05 12.80
C PRO A 91 1.67 -9.39 13.53
N ILE A 92 1.78 -10.49 12.78
CA ILE A 92 1.99 -11.80 13.40
C ILE A 92 3.36 -11.84 14.10
N SER A 93 3.43 -12.63 15.17
CA SER A 93 4.69 -12.84 15.88
C SER A 93 5.69 -13.59 15.00
N GLY A 94 6.98 -13.27 15.12
CA GLY A 94 8.05 -14.00 14.43
C GLY A 94 8.02 -15.52 14.60
N PRO A 95 7.71 -16.09 15.79
CA PRO A 95 7.61 -17.54 15.94
C PRO A 95 6.52 -18.17 15.09
N ARG A 96 5.31 -17.57 15.05
CA ARG A 96 4.21 -18.04 14.18
C ARG A 96 4.57 -17.97 12.70
N LEU A 97 5.25 -16.90 12.28
CA LEU A 97 5.73 -16.78 10.89
C LEU A 97 6.76 -17.88 10.56
N ALA A 98 7.66 -18.19 11.51
CA ALA A 98 8.65 -19.25 11.36
C ALA A 98 8.02 -20.65 11.34
N GLU A 99 6.96 -20.89 12.12
CA GLU A 99 6.16 -22.12 12.06
C GLU A 99 5.56 -22.30 10.66
N ALA A 100 4.83 -21.30 10.15
CA ALA A 100 4.26 -21.34 8.80
C ALA A 100 5.34 -21.51 7.71
N TRP A 101 6.51 -20.87 7.86
CA TRP A 101 7.63 -21.03 6.93
C TRP A 101 8.23 -22.44 6.96
N SER A 102 8.29 -23.07 8.14
CA SER A 102 8.76 -24.44 8.31
C SER A 102 7.87 -25.42 7.56
N GLU A 103 6.55 -25.19 7.53
CA GLU A 103 5.60 -26.04 6.79
C GLU A 103 5.83 -25.98 5.28
N LEU A 104 6.32 -24.84 4.78
CA LEU A 104 6.59 -24.65 3.36
C LEU A 104 7.94 -25.20 2.88
N GLN A 105 8.87 -25.57 3.77
CA GLN A 105 10.21 -26.00 3.35
C GLN A 105 10.17 -27.23 2.42
N LEU A 106 9.47 -28.29 2.82
CA LEU A 106 9.36 -29.50 2.01
C LEU A 106 8.57 -29.28 0.70
N PRO A 107 7.39 -28.61 0.71
CA PRO A 107 6.72 -28.19 -0.52
C PRO A 107 7.63 -27.40 -1.46
N LEU A 108 8.39 -26.43 -0.95
CA LEU A 108 9.31 -25.62 -1.75
C LEU A 108 10.41 -26.46 -2.38
N GLU A 109 11.06 -27.37 -1.64
CA GLU A 109 12.08 -28.26 -2.19
C GLU A 109 11.55 -29.10 -3.36
N VAL A 110 10.33 -29.63 -3.23
CA VAL A 110 9.69 -30.44 -4.28
C VAL A 110 9.39 -29.59 -5.51
N VAL A 111 8.75 -28.43 -5.34
CA VAL A 111 8.41 -27.57 -6.49
C VAL A 111 9.65 -27.00 -7.15
N ASP A 112 10.66 -26.59 -6.39
CA ASP A 112 11.91 -26.07 -6.95
C ASP A 112 12.63 -27.14 -7.79
N ALA A 113 12.62 -28.41 -7.37
CA ALA A 113 13.15 -29.52 -8.17
C ALA A 113 12.32 -29.76 -9.46
N GLU A 114 10.99 -29.77 -9.39
CA GLU A 114 10.10 -29.89 -10.55
C GLU A 114 10.32 -28.74 -11.58
N LEU A 115 10.54 -27.52 -11.08
CA LEU A 115 10.80 -26.34 -11.91
C LEU A 115 12.19 -26.34 -12.54
N GLU A 116 13.20 -26.84 -11.83
CA GLU A 116 14.56 -26.96 -12.37
C GLU A 116 14.61 -28.01 -13.50
N GLU A 117 13.98 -29.17 -13.30
CA GLU A 117 13.86 -30.20 -14.34
C GLU A 117 13.16 -29.70 -15.61
N SER A 118 12.20 -28.77 -15.45
CA SER A 118 11.46 -28.15 -16.56
C SER A 118 12.09 -26.85 -17.08
N GLY A 119 13.24 -26.42 -16.55
CA GLY A 119 13.96 -25.21 -16.99
C GLY A 119 13.24 -23.90 -16.71
N GLN A 120 12.30 -23.88 -15.76
CA GLN A 120 11.52 -22.70 -15.39
C GLN A 120 12.15 -21.89 -14.25
N GLY A 121 13.14 -22.46 -13.56
CA GLY A 121 13.80 -21.88 -12.39
C GLY A 121 12.88 -21.84 -11.15
N PRO A 122 13.46 -21.69 -9.95
CA PRO A 122 12.78 -21.90 -8.68
C PRO A 122 11.64 -20.90 -8.43
N ILE A 123 10.85 -21.17 -7.40
CA ILE A 123 9.87 -20.26 -6.80
C ILE A 123 10.57 -18.96 -6.36
N THR A 124 10.03 -17.84 -6.82
CA THR A 124 10.52 -16.49 -6.51
C THR A 124 10.18 -16.07 -5.08
N PHE A 125 10.78 -14.98 -4.61
CA PHE A 125 10.48 -14.36 -3.32
C PHE A 125 8.98 -14.15 -3.13
N PHE A 126 8.31 -13.48 -4.08
CA PHE A 126 6.92 -13.08 -3.93
C PHE A 126 5.96 -14.28 -4.09
N GLU A 127 6.30 -15.26 -4.93
CA GLU A 127 5.57 -16.52 -5.07
C GLU A 127 5.55 -17.30 -3.73
N ALA A 128 6.70 -17.41 -3.04
CA ALA A 128 6.78 -18.04 -1.73
C ALA A 128 6.08 -17.20 -0.64
N LEU A 129 6.24 -15.86 -0.69
CA LEU A 129 5.64 -14.93 0.26
C LEU A 129 4.11 -15.01 0.29
N ALA A 130 3.48 -15.12 -0.89
CA ALA A 130 2.03 -15.23 -1.00
C ALA A 130 1.52 -16.53 -0.35
N VAL A 131 2.15 -17.66 -0.63
CA VAL A 131 1.75 -18.94 -0.01
C VAL A 131 2.01 -18.93 1.50
N LEU A 132 3.11 -18.29 1.95
CA LEU A 132 3.40 -18.09 3.37
C LEU A 132 2.30 -17.30 4.09
N ALA A 133 1.76 -16.26 3.45
CA ALA A 133 0.63 -15.51 4.00
C ALA A 133 -0.60 -16.40 4.15
N PHE A 134 -0.91 -17.20 3.13
CA PHE A 134 -2.08 -18.09 3.18
C PHE A 134 -1.93 -19.15 4.27
N THR A 135 -0.75 -19.77 4.40
CA THR A 135 -0.46 -20.72 5.48
C THR A 135 -0.62 -20.06 6.85
N ALA A 136 -0.01 -18.89 7.07
CA ALA A 136 -0.11 -18.19 8.34
C ALA A 136 -1.55 -17.81 8.72
N PHE A 137 -2.40 -17.48 7.74
CA PHE A 137 -3.82 -17.18 7.98
C PHE A 137 -4.67 -18.42 8.22
N ALA A 138 -4.36 -19.54 7.55
CA ALA A 138 -5.00 -20.83 7.79
C ALA A 138 -4.68 -21.37 9.20
N ASP A 139 -3.42 -21.23 9.65
CA ASP A 139 -2.98 -21.63 10.98
C ASP A 139 -3.54 -20.73 12.09
N ALA A 140 -3.79 -19.46 11.75
CA ALA A 140 -4.43 -18.49 12.62
C ALA A 140 -5.96 -18.52 12.56
N PRO A 141 -6.60 -19.62 12.12
CA PRO A 141 -7.88 -19.65 11.38
C PRO A 141 -8.66 -18.33 11.34
N VAL A 142 -8.38 -17.51 10.33
CA VAL A 142 -9.11 -16.26 10.08
C VAL A 142 -10.48 -16.52 9.45
N ASP A 143 -11.46 -15.67 9.75
CA ASP A 143 -12.80 -15.70 9.16
C ASP A 143 -12.84 -15.06 7.77
N VAL A 144 -11.88 -14.17 7.49
CA VAL A 144 -11.73 -13.50 6.18
C VAL A 144 -10.29 -13.01 6.03
N ALA A 145 -9.74 -13.09 4.83
CA ALA A 145 -8.47 -12.47 4.48
C ALA A 145 -8.64 -11.31 3.48
N VAL A 146 -8.00 -10.18 3.77
CA VAL A 146 -7.87 -9.03 2.90
C VAL A 146 -6.52 -9.10 2.22
N ILE A 147 -6.51 -9.34 0.91
CA ILE A 147 -5.30 -9.67 0.15
C ILE A 147 -4.98 -8.56 -0.85
N GLU A 148 -3.92 -7.80 -0.57
CA GLU A 148 -3.37 -6.83 -1.52
C GLU A 148 -2.58 -7.55 -2.63
N VAL A 149 -2.90 -7.24 -3.88
CA VAL A 149 -2.11 -7.67 -5.05
C VAL A 149 -0.76 -6.97 -5.06
N GLY A 150 0.33 -7.72 -5.25
CA GLY A 150 1.67 -7.17 -5.37
C GLY A 150 1.85 -6.37 -6.66
N MET A 151 1.81 -7.05 -7.80
CA MET A 151 1.94 -6.43 -9.11
C MET A 151 1.02 -7.06 -10.16
N GLY A 152 0.39 -6.23 -10.98
CA GLY A 152 -0.52 -6.71 -12.02
C GLY A 152 -1.84 -7.19 -11.42
N GLY A 153 -2.16 -8.46 -11.58
CA GLY A 153 -3.41 -9.08 -11.13
C GLY A 153 -3.53 -10.51 -11.64
N GLU A 154 -3.71 -10.69 -12.95
CA GLU A 154 -3.95 -11.98 -13.61
C GLU A 154 -2.93 -13.08 -13.22
N TRP A 155 -1.65 -12.73 -13.22
CA TRP A 155 -0.55 -13.65 -12.94
C TRP A 155 0.16 -13.35 -11.61
N ASP A 156 -0.40 -12.46 -10.78
CA ASP A 156 0.16 -12.17 -9.46
C ASP A 156 0.06 -13.43 -8.57
N ALA A 157 1.06 -13.65 -7.71
CA ALA A 157 1.08 -14.82 -6.83
C ALA A 157 -0.13 -14.88 -5.90
N THR A 158 -0.72 -13.74 -5.56
CA THR A 158 -1.93 -13.70 -4.73
C THR A 158 -3.17 -14.18 -5.47
N ASN A 159 -3.17 -14.21 -6.81
CA ASN A 159 -4.34 -14.50 -7.64
C ASN A 159 -4.73 -15.98 -7.71
N ILE A 160 -4.13 -16.83 -6.86
CA ILE A 160 -4.54 -18.22 -6.64
C ILE A 160 -5.74 -18.35 -5.69
N VAL A 161 -6.12 -17.26 -5.02
CA VAL A 161 -7.33 -17.18 -4.18
C VAL A 161 -8.62 -17.20 -5.02
N ASP A 162 -9.73 -17.56 -4.39
CA ASP A 162 -11.07 -17.42 -4.95
C ASP A 162 -11.83 -16.29 -4.22
N ALA A 163 -11.60 -15.05 -4.66
CA ALA A 163 -12.09 -13.86 -3.97
C ALA A 163 -13.60 -13.63 -4.19
N GLN A 164 -14.34 -13.42 -3.10
CA GLN A 164 -15.78 -13.08 -3.17
C GLN A 164 -15.99 -11.61 -3.55
N VAL A 165 -15.02 -10.75 -3.22
CA VAL A 165 -15.03 -9.33 -3.60
C VAL A 165 -13.69 -8.97 -4.24
N ALA A 166 -13.75 -8.46 -5.47
CA ALA A 166 -12.61 -7.92 -6.20
C ALA A 166 -12.67 -6.39 -6.20
N VAL A 167 -11.73 -5.76 -5.51
CA VAL A 167 -11.69 -4.31 -5.32
C VAL A 167 -10.64 -3.69 -6.23
N PHE A 168 -11.00 -2.60 -6.91
CA PHE A 168 -10.10 -1.84 -7.77
C PHE A 168 -9.95 -0.42 -7.26
N THR A 169 -8.80 -0.12 -6.67
CA THR A 169 -8.38 1.27 -6.43
C THR A 169 -8.02 1.94 -7.77
N PRO A 170 -7.76 3.26 -7.82
CA PRO A 170 -7.44 3.93 -9.08
C PRO A 170 -6.30 3.26 -9.86
N ILE A 171 -6.56 3.00 -11.14
CA ILE A 171 -5.61 2.42 -12.09
C ILE A 171 -4.98 3.55 -12.90
N ALA A 172 -3.67 3.66 -12.83
CA ALA A 172 -2.85 4.61 -13.56
C ALA A 172 -1.63 3.90 -14.15
N LEU A 173 -0.88 4.61 -15.01
CA LEU A 173 0.38 4.14 -15.55
C LEU A 173 1.38 3.87 -14.43
N ASP A 174 1.83 2.62 -14.33
CA ASP A 174 2.88 2.18 -13.42
C ASP A 174 3.43 0.84 -13.93
N HIS A 175 4.70 0.56 -13.64
CA HIS A 175 5.38 -0.67 -14.09
C HIS A 175 5.20 -0.95 -15.59
N THR A 176 5.25 0.08 -16.45
CA THR A 176 4.89 -0.02 -17.88
C THR A 176 5.77 -0.99 -18.68
N ALA A 177 6.99 -1.24 -18.22
CA ALA A 177 7.88 -2.25 -18.78
C ALA A 177 7.36 -3.69 -18.62
N ILE A 178 6.50 -3.94 -17.62
CA ILE A 178 5.96 -5.26 -17.27
C ILE A 178 4.47 -5.35 -17.62
N LEU A 179 3.68 -4.34 -17.22
CA LEU A 179 2.22 -4.34 -17.34
C LEU A 179 1.71 -3.80 -18.68
N GLY A 180 2.59 -3.22 -19.50
CA GLY A 180 2.26 -2.62 -20.79
C GLY A 180 2.23 -1.10 -20.78
N PRO A 181 2.16 -0.49 -21.97
CA PRO A 181 2.43 0.94 -22.17
C PRO A 181 1.24 1.86 -21.89
N ASP A 182 0.03 1.32 -21.73
CA ASP A 182 -1.21 2.09 -21.64
C ASP A 182 -2.15 1.59 -20.53
N ILE A 183 -3.07 2.47 -20.13
CA ILE A 183 -4.03 2.22 -19.06
C ILE A 183 -4.92 1.01 -19.36
N ALA A 184 -5.33 0.81 -20.61
CA ALA A 184 -6.19 -0.30 -21.01
C ALA A 184 -5.50 -1.66 -20.78
N THR A 185 -4.25 -1.80 -21.20
CA THR A 185 -3.45 -3.03 -21.04
C THR A 185 -3.18 -3.32 -19.57
N ILE A 186 -2.83 -2.29 -18.80
CA ILE A 186 -2.63 -2.40 -17.35
C ILE A 186 -3.94 -2.84 -16.66
N ALA A 187 -5.07 -2.23 -17.02
CA ALA A 187 -6.36 -2.55 -16.44
C ALA A 187 -6.83 -3.95 -16.80
N GLN A 188 -6.59 -4.44 -18.02
CA GLN A 188 -6.87 -5.83 -18.41
C GLN A 188 -6.13 -6.83 -17.51
N THR A 189 -4.84 -6.59 -17.28
CA THR A 189 -4.03 -7.44 -16.39
C THR A 189 -4.56 -7.39 -14.95
N LYS A 190 -4.86 -6.20 -14.44
CA LYS A 190 -5.44 -6.04 -13.08
C LYS A 190 -6.80 -6.72 -12.95
N ALA A 191 -7.65 -6.62 -13.96
CA ALA A 191 -8.98 -7.21 -13.98
C ALA A 191 -8.99 -8.76 -13.90
N GLY A 192 -7.83 -9.41 -14.08
CA GLY A 192 -7.66 -10.84 -13.90
C GLY A 192 -7.88 -11.35 -12.47
N ILE A 193 -8.05 -10.48 -11.47
CA ILE A 193 -8.46 -10.87 -10.12
C ILE A 193 -9.96 -11.16 -10.00
N ILE A 194 -10.77 -10.77 -10.98
CA ILE A 194 -12.22 -10.97 -10.95
C ILE A 194 -12.53 -12.46 -11.13
N LYS A 195 -13.20 -13.06 -10.15
CA LYS A 195 -13.58 -14.48 -10.16
C LYS A 195 -15.06 -14.66 -10.50
N PRO A 196 -15.47 -15.78 -11.10
CA PRO A 196 -16.88 -16.07 -11.33
C PRO A 196 -17.73 -15.95 -10.05
N GLY A 197 -18.81 -15.18 -10.12
CA GLY A 197 -19.71 -14.97 -8.97
C GLY A 197 -19.20 -13.97 -7.93
N SER A 198 -18.05 -13.34 -8.13
CA SER A 198 -17.57 -12.27 -7.25
C SER A 198 -18.38 -10.97 -7.44
N THR A 199 -18.31 -10.08 -6.45
CA THR A 199 -18.73 -8.69 -6.61
C THR A 199 -17.52 -7.81 -6.85
N VAL A 200 -17.56 -7.01 -7.90
CA VAL A 200 -16.54 -6.04 -8.26
C VAL A 200 -16.88 -4.70 -7.64
N VAL A 201 -15.94 -4.10 -6.90
CA VAL A 201 -16.09 -2.75 -6.33
C VAL A 201 -14.94 -1.89 -6.84
N SER A 202 -15.24 -0.85 -7.60
CA SER A 202 -14.23 -0.01 -8.25
C SER A 202 -14.32 1.42 -7.77
N ALA A 203 -13.16 2.03 -7.55
CA ALA A 203 -13.02 3.48 -7.45
C ALA A 203 -13.50 4.17 -8.74
N ALA A 204 -13.53 5.50 -8.75
CA ALA A 204 -13.63 6.23 -10.01
C ALA A 204 -12.38 5.93 -10.85
N GLN A 205 -12.56 5.64 -12.13
CA GLN A 205 -11.49 5.21 -13.04
C GLN A 205 -11.42 6.08 -14.29
N ASP A 206 -10.26 6.05 -14.95
CA ASP A 206 -10.17 6.41 -16.36
C ASP A 206 -11.15 5.54 -17.20
N PRO A 207 -11.81 6.09 -18.23
CA PRO A 207 -12.76 5.33 -19.05
C PRO A 207 -12.20 4.03 -19.65
N ALA A 208 -10.91 4.02 -20.03
CA ALA A 208 -10.27 2.82 -20.58
C ALA A 208 -10.06 1.74 -19.50
N ALA A 209 -9.74 2.14 -18.27
CA ALA A 209 -9.64 1.21 -17.14
C ALA A 209 -11.00 0.64 -16.75
N LEU A 210 -12.03 1.49 -16.66
CA LEU A 210 -13.39 1.05 -16.34
C LEU A 210 -13.92 0.04 -17.37
N ALA A 211 -13.71 0.32 -18.66
CA ALA A 211 -14.13 -0.59 -19.74
C ALA A 211 -13.49 -1.98 -19.62
N ALA A 212 -12.20 -2.06 -19.23
CA ALA A 212 -11.53 -3.35 -19.03
C ALA A 212 -12.09 -4.12 -17.82
N ILE A 213 -12.39 -3.42 -16.72
CA ILE A 213 -13.02 -3.99 -15.52
C ILE A 213 -14.42 -4.52 -15.86
N GLU A 214 -15.25 -3.71 -16.52
CA GLU A 214 -16.62 -4.10 -16.90
C GLU A 214 -16.62 -5.29 -17.87
N ALA A 215 -15.72 -5.32 -18.85
CA ALA A 215 -15.59 -6.45 -19.78
C ALA A 215 -15.16 -7.75 -19.07
N ALA A 216 -14.31 -7.67 -18.04
CA ALA A 216 -13.94 -8.83 -17.24
C ALA A 216 -15.09 -9.29 -16.31
N ALA A 217 -15.82 -8.35 -15.73
CA ALA A 217 -17.00 -8.64 -14.93
C ALA A 217 -18.11 -9.30 -15.76
N GLU A 218 -18.36 -8.82 -16.98
CA GLU A 218 -19.34 -9.41 -17.90
C GLU A 218 -18.98 -10.86 -18.24
N ARG A 219 -17.70 -11.14 -18.56
CA ARG A 219 -17.23 -12.52 -18.84
C ARG A 219 -17.40 -13.48 -17.67
N THR A 220 -17.38 -12.98 -16.44
CA THR A 220 -17.47 -13.77 -15.21
C THR A 220 -18.87 -13.78 -14.59
N GLY A 221 -19.80 -13.00 -15.15
CA GLY A 221 -21.14 -12.81 -14.58
C GLY A 221 -21.14 -12.07 -13.24
N SER A 222 -20.12 -11.24 -13.00
CA SER A 222 -19.91 -10.54 -11.73
C SER A 222 -20.69 -9.21 -11.67
N ARG A 223 -21.23 -8.87 -10.50
CA ARG A 223 -21.86 -7.55 -10.27
C ARG A 223 -20.77 -6.47 -10.17
N VAL A 224 -21.00 -5.29 -10.74
CA VAL A 224 -20.05 -4.15 -10.67
C VAL A 224 -20.66 -2.97 -9.93
N LEU A 225 -19.96 -2.47 -8.92
CA LEU A 225 -20.25 -1.26 -8.16
C LEU A 225 -19.13 -0.25 -8.41
N VAL A 226 -19.46 0.98 -8.81
CA VAL A 226 -18.48 2.01 -9.17
C VAL A 226 -18.71 3.28 -8.35
N GLN A 227 -17.64 3.81 -7.78
CA GLN A 227 -17.66 5.08 -7.06
C GLN A 227 -18.08 6.24 -7.98
N GLY A 228 -18.97 7.09 -7.48
CA GLY A 228 -19.62 8.16 -8.25
C GLY A 228 -20.86 7.70 -9.02
N ARG A 229 -21.07 6.39 -9.22
CA ARG A 229 -22.25 5.81 -9.89
C ARG A 229 -23.17 5.10 -8.90
N ASP A 230 -22.62 4.16 -8.14
CA ASP A 230 -23.35 3.22 -7.30
C ASP A 230 -23.19 3.54 -5.80
N PHE A 231 -22.06 4.12 -5.40
CA PHE A 231 -21.75 4.67 -4.07
C PHE A 231 -20.90 5.93 -4.24
N ARG A 232 -20.80 6.80 -3.24
CA ARG A 232 -20.00 8.03 -3.36
C ARG A 232 -19.59 8.64 -2.02
N LEU A 233 -18.45 9.33 -2.05
CA LEU A 233 -18.11 10.37 -1.09
C LEU A 233 -19.02 11.58 -1.37
N ALA A 234 -19.86 11.95 -0.42
CA ALA A 234 -20.85 13.02 -0.55
C ALA A 234 -20.31 14.38 -0.08
N ASP A 235 -19.52 14.38 0.98
CA ASP A 235 -18.80 15.55 1.49
C ASP A 235 -17.48 15.12 2.12
N ASP A 236 -16.50 16.01 2.11
CA ASP A 236 -15.16 15.78 2.63
C ASP A 236 -14.58 17.06 3.23
N ARG A 237 -14.41 17.07 4.55
CA ARG A 237 -14.01 18.24 5.32
C ARG A 237 -12.77 17.94 6.14
N LEU A 238 -11.86 18.91 6.22
CA LEU A 238 -10.69 18.81 7.11
C LEU A 238 -11.15 18.77 8.58
N ALA A 239 -10.54 17.88 9.34
CA ALA A 239 -10.72 17.77 10.78
C ALA A 239 -9.34 17.72 11.47
N VAL A 240 -9.28 18.03 12.77
CA VAL A 240 -8.03 17.92 13.53
C VAL A 240 -7.60 16.45 13.55
N GLY A 241 -6.40 16.16 13.05
CA GLY A 241 -5.86 14.81 12.98
C GLY A 241 -6.40 13.95 11.83
N GLY A 242 -7.17 14.51 10.89
CA GLY A 242 -7.72 13.73 9.78
C GLY A 242 -8.81 14.46 9.02
N ARG A 243 -9.91 13.76 8.75
CA ARG A 243 -11.02 14.26 7.91
C ARG A 243 -12.36 13.83 8.50
N GLN A 244 -13.40 14.60 8.22
CA GLN A 244 -14.78 14.22 8.46
C GLN A 244 -15.49 14.07 7.12
N ILE A 245 -16.03 12.88 6.87
CA ILE A 245 -16.57 12.48 5.56
C ILE A 245 -18.04 12.12 5.67
N ASP A 246 -18.80 12.43 4.63
CA ASP A 246 -20.18 11.98 4.47
C ASP A 246 -20.19 10.97 3.32
N VAL A 247 -20.74 9.78 3.51
CA VAL A 247 -20.72 8.70 2.50
C VAL A 247 -22.13 8.22 2.20
N VAL A 248 -22.41 7.98 0.92
CA VAL A 248 -23.58 7.20 0.48
C VAL A 248 -23.08 5.85 0.00
N GLY A 249 -23.45 4.78 0.72
CA GLY A 249 -23.05 3.40 0.43
C GLY A 249 -23.69 2.84 -0.84
N ALA A 250 -23.21 1.67 -1.26
CA ALA A 250 -23.74 0.92 -2.40
C ALA A 250 -25.16 0.38 -2.15
N THR A 251 -25.60 0.37 -0.90
CA THR A 251 -27.00 0.10 -0.51
C THR A 251 -27.94 1.29 -0.76
N GLY A 252 -27.39 2.46 -1.10
CA GLY A 252 -28.12 3.71 -1.29
C GLY A 252 -28.39 4.49 0.01
N ASN A 253 -27.99 3.94 1.16
CA ASN A 253 -28.12 4.62 2.46
C ASN A 253 -26.99 5.64 2.63
N ALA A 254 -27.34 6.81 3.16
CA ALA A 254 -26.35 7.75 3.68
C ALA A 254 -25.94 7.30 5.09
N TYR A 255 -24.64 7.35 5.35
CA TYR A 255 -24.08 7.17 6.68
C TYR A 255 -24.02 8.50 7.43
N ASP A 256 -24.05 8.43 8.75
CA ASP A 256 -23.71 9.58 9.58
C ASP A 256 -22.25 10.04 9.32
N PRO A 257 -21.94 11.34 9.52
CA PRO A 257 -20.61 11.87 9.25
C PRO A 257 -19.50 11.16 10.04
N ALA A 258 -18.63 10.44 9.35
CA ALA A 258 -17.60 9.61 9.95
C ALA A 258 -16.25 10.33 10.02
N PHE A 259 -15.51 10.13 11.12
CA PHE A 259 -14.14 10.62 11.25
C PHE A 259 -13.14 9.61 10.67
N VAL A 260 -12.23 10.09 9.83
CA VAL A 260 -11.14 9.31 9.24
C VAL A 260 -9.80 9.88 9.75
N PRO A 261 -9.01 9.13 10.54
CA PRO A 261 -7.74 9.60 11.13
C PRO A 261 -6.58 9.57 10.13
N LEU A 262 -6.83 9.92 8.86
CA LEU A 262 -5.84 9.94 7.79
C LEU A 262 -5.91 11.28 7.06
N PHE A 263 -4.76 11.79 6.63
CA PHE A 263 -4.67 13.04 5.88
C PHE A 263 -4.79 12.83 4.37
N GLY A 264 -5.22 13.87 3.64
CA GLY A 264 -5.40 13.87 2.19
C GLY A 264 -6.77 13.38 1.69
N GLY A 265 -7.36 14.10 0.73
CA GLY A 265 -8.69 13.76 0.19
C GLY A 265 -8.76 12.39 -0.49
N HIS A 266 -7.66 11.90 -1.04
CA HIS A 266 -7.61 10.55 -1.61
C HIS A 266 -7.84 9.44 -0.56
N GLN A 267 -7.57 9.69 0.72
CA GLN A 267 -7.88 8.74 1.79
C GLN A 267 -9.37 8.67 2.09
N ALA A 268 -10.10 9.79 1.97
CA ALA A 268 -11.56 9.80 2.06
C ALA A 268 -12.18 8.93 0.94
N GLU A 269 -11.65 9.04 -0.29
CA GLU A 269 -12.10 8.22 -1.42
C GLU A 269 -11.78 6.73 -1.21
N ASN A 270 -10.59 6.40 -0.67
CA ASN A 270 -10.23 5.02 -0.32
C ASN A 270 -11.15 4.45 0.76
N VAL A 271 -11.56 5.25 1.75
CA VAL A 271 -12.50 4.83 2.80
C VAL A 271 -13.89 4.61 2.23
N ALA A 272 -14.40 5.49 1.37
CA ALA A 272 -15.68 5.27 0.70
C ALA A 272 -15.68 3.98 -0.15
N LEU A 273 -14.57 3.69 -0.82
CA LEU A 273 -14.36 2.43 -1.54
C LEU A 273 -14.35 1.21 -0.58
N ALA A 274 -13.66 1.32 0.55
CA ALA A 274 -13.61 0.26 1.55
C ALA A 274 -14.98 -0.03 2.17
N ILE A 275 -15.78 1.00 2.47
CA ILE A 275 -17.16 0.84 2.96
C ILE A 275 -17.99 0.03 1.95
N ALA A 276 -17.94 0.39 0.66
CA ALA A 276 -18.66 -0.35 -0.38
C ALA A 276 -18.15 -1.80 -0.55
N ALA A 277 -16.84 -2.03 -0.39
CA ALA A 277 -16.27 -3.37 -0.43
C ALA A 277 -16.74 -4.23 0.75
N VAL A 278 -16.85 -3.66 1.94
CA VAL A 278 -17.37 -4.34 3.14
C VAL A 278 -18.87 -4.60 3.01
N GLU A 279 -19.66 -3.64 2.52
CA GLU A 279 -21.07 -3.87 2.19
C GLU A 279 -21.22 -5.05 1.22
N ALA A 280 -20.43 -5.07 0.13
CA ALA A 280 -20.45 -6.16 -0.84
C ALA A 280 -20.09 -7.52 -0.22
N PHE A 281 -19.06 -7.55 0.64
CA PHE A 281 -18.63 -8.77 1.33
C PHE A 281 -19.69 -9.30 2.30
N LEU A 282 -20.37 -8.42 3.02
CA LEU A 282 -21.43 -8.76 3.98
C LEU A 282 -22.81 -9.02 3.30
N GLY A 283 -22.84 -9.16 1.97
CA GLY A 283 -24.00 -9.56 1.18
C GLY A 283 -24.71 -8.43 0.43
N GLY A 284 -24.34 -7.18 0.62
CA GLY A 284 -24.78 -6.03 -0.18
C GLY A 284 -26.26 -5.64 -0.02
N GLU A 285 -26.96 -6.21 0.97
CA GLU A 285 -28.38 -5.95 1.23
C GLU A 285 -28.62 -4.91 2.34
N ARG A 286 -27.65 -4.74 3.24
CA ARG A 286 -27.76 -3.88 4.42
C ARG A 286 -26.52 -3.00 4.54
N PRO A 287 -26.68 -1.76 5.02
CA PRO A 287 -25.52 -0.94 5.34
C PRO A 287 -24.71 -1.58 6.47
N VAL A 288 -23.43 -1.22 6.53
CA VAL A 288 -22.57 -1.52 7.68
C VAL A 288 -23.19 -0.84 8.91
N PRO A 289 -23.29 -1.50 10.08
CA PRO A 289 -23.76 -0.84 11.28
C PRO A 289 -22.91 0.39 11.63
N GLU A 290 -23.52 1.49 12.06
CA GLU A 290 -22.81 2.74 12.38
C GLU A 290 -21.74 2.52 13.46
N GLU A 291 -22.04 1.69 14.45
CA GLU A 291 -21.09 1.32 15.53
C GLU A 291 -19.83 0.65 14.98
N VAL A 292 -19.97 -0.18 13.94
CA VAL A 292 -18.84 -0.84 13.25
C VAL A 292 -18.03 0.17 12.44
N LEU A 293 -18.72 1.13 11.81
CA LEU A 293 -18.07 2.20 11.05
C LEU A 293 -17.23 3.10 11.97
N ASP A 294 -17.82 3.54 13.09
CA ASP A 294 -17.15 4.40 14.08
C ASP A 294 -15.95 3.69 14.71
N GLU A 295 -16.11 2.44 15.13
CA GLU A 295 -15.01 1.65 15.71
C GLU A 295 -13.91 1.38 14.67
N GLY A 296 -14.30 0.90 13.49
CA GLY A 296 -13.36 0.50 12.44
C GLY A 296 -12.57 1.68 11.87
N LEU A 297 -13.21 2.84 11.67
CA LEU A 297 -12.52 4.04 11.21
C LEU A 297 -11.74 4.72 12.34
N GLY A 298 -12.23 4.67 13.58
CA GLY A 298 -11.50 5.20 14.74
C GLY A 298 -10.17 4.48 15.02
N GLN A 299 -10.04 3.22 14.60
CA GLN A 299 -8.82 2.41 14.73
C GLN A 299 -7.98 2.36 13.44
N LEU A 300 -8.46 2.98 12.34
CA LEU A 300 -7.80 2.93 11.05
C LEU A 300 -6.42 3.60 11.12
N THR A 301 -5.39 2.90 10.66
CA THR A 301 -4.05 3.45 10.48
C THR A 301 -3.54 3.12 9.09
N SER A 302 -2.73 4.02 8.52
CA SER A 302 -2.02 3.76 7.26
C SER A 302 -0.59 4.30 7.38
N PRO A 303 0.31 3.57 8.07
CA PRO A 303 1.69 4.00 8.25
C PRO A 303 2.37 4.36 6.93
N GLY A 304 3.25 5.37 6.96
CA GLY A 304 3.95 5.87 5.78
C GLY A 304 3.06 6.54 4.72
N ARG A 305 1.81 6.91 5.03
CA ARG A 305 0.92 7.69 4.15
C ARG A 305 0.57 9.01 4.82
N LEU A 306 1.22 10.08 4.40
CA LEU A 306 1.13 11.43 4.96
C LEU A 306 1.12 11.45 6.50
N GLN A 307 1.96 10.60 7.10
CA GLN A 307 1.97 10.32 8.53
C GLN A 307 2.78 11.38 9.25
N LEU A 308 2.21 11.99 10.29
CA LEU A 308 2.95 12.87 11.20
C LEU A 308 3.78 12.02 12.17
N ILE A 309 5.10 12.22 12.18
CA ILE A 309 6.07 11.48 13.01
C ILE A 309 6.82 12.37 14.02
N GLY A 310 6.53 13.67 14.02
CA GLY A 310 7.06 14.63 14.99
C GLY A 310 6.26 15.93 14.97
N THR A 311 6.19 16.65 16.08
CA THR A 311 5.45 17.93 16.20
C THR A 311 6.29 19.16 16.52
N ASP A 312 7.50 18.97 17.06
CA ASP A 312 8.41 20.07 17.40
C ASP A 312 9.81 19.81 16.80
N PRO A 313 10.06 20.27 15.55
CA PRO A 313 9.10 20.79 14.57
C PRO A 313 8.24 19.68 13.94
N SER A 314 7.23 20.06 13.15
CA SER A 314 6.38 19.09 12.45
C SER A 314 7.14 18.34 11.36
N VAL A 315 7.20 17.01 11.47
CA VAL A 315 7.83 16.12 10.49
C VAL A 315 6.78 15.14 9.97
N VAL A 316 6.58 15.14 8.66
CA VAL A 316 5.62 14.29 7.95
C VAL A 316 6.37 13.34 7.04
N VAL A 317 5.89 12.11 6.91
CA VAL A 317 6.47 11.09 6.04
C VAL A 317 5.43 10.52 5.09
N ASP A 318 5.84 10.29 3.83
CA ASP A 318 4.99 9.63 2.84
C ASP A 318 5.80 8.74 1.89
N ALA A 319 5.29 7.55 1.61
CA ALA A 319 5.91 6.53 0.78
C ALA A 319 5.63 6.67 -0.74
N ALA A 320 5.21 7.83 -1.21
CA ALA A 320 5.16 8.18 -2.62
C ALA A 320 6.54 8.02 -3.28
N HIS A 321 6.58 7.33 -4.40
CA HIS A 321 7.82 6.92 -5.08
C HIS A 321 7.67 6.86 -6.61
N ASN A 322 6.61 7.46 -7.13
CA ASN A 322 6.36 7.65 -8.57
C ASN A 322 5.70 9.02 -8.79
N PRO A 323 5.69 9.57 -10.02
CA PRO A 323 5.18 10.91 -10.28
C PRO A 323 3.71 11.08 -9.87
N HIS A 324 2.84 10.12 -10.20
CA HIS A 324 1.41 10.18 -9.86
C HIS A 324 1.17 10.21 -8.33
N GLY A 325 1.93 9.42 -7.56
CA GLY A 325 1.89 9.40 -6.11
C GLY A 325 2.43 10.70 -5.51
N ALA A 326 3.52 11.25 -6.08
CA ALA A 326 4.11 12.51 -5.65
C ALA A 326 3.17 13.71 -5.89
N GLU A 327 2.43 13.72 -6.99
CA GLU A 327 1.39 14.72 -7.25
C GLU A 327 0.22 14.62 -6.25
N ALA A 328 -0.22 13.40 -5.93
CA ALA A 328 -1.26 13.16 -4.94
C ALA A 328 -0.79 13.59 -3.53
N LEU A 329 0.46 13.30 -3.19
CA LEU A 329 1.14 13.76 -1.98
C LEU A 329 1.18 15.29 -1.92
N ALA A 330 1.63 15.96 -2.97
CA ALA A 330 1.73 17.42 -2.99
C ALA A 330 0.38 18.11 -2.74
N ARG A 331 -0.69 17.64 -3.42
CA ARG A 331 -2.05 18.13 -3.18
C ARG A 331 -2.50 17.88 -1.73
N ALA A 332 -2.37 16.63 -1.27
CA ALA A 332 -2.79 16.24 0.06
C ALA A 332 -2.04 17.00 1.18
N PHE A 333 -0.75 17.28 0.98
CA PHE A 333 0.08 18.00 1.93
C PHE A 333 -0.38 19.45 2.09
N VAL A 334 -0.62 20.16 0.99
CA VAL A 334 -1.12 21.56 1.00
C VAL A 334 -2.54 21.64 1.57
N GLU A 335 -3.38 20.65 1.29
CA GLU A 335 -4.72 20.56 1.86
C GLU A 335 -4.68 20.36 3.38
N SER A 336 -3.78 19.49 3.87
CA SER A 336 -3.79 19.01 5.25
C SER A 336 -2.97 19.89 6.19
N PHE A 337 -1.94 20.56 5.69
CA PHE A 337 -1.00 21.33 6.49
C PHE A 337 -0.86 22.76 5.98
N ARG A 338 -0.71 23.70 6.91
CA ARG A 338 -0.48 25.12 6.61
C ARG A 338 0.91 25.55 7.07
N PHE A 339 1.90 25.17 6.27
CA PHE A 339 3.28 25.63 6.42
C PHE A 339 3.55 26.82 5.49
N SER A 340 4.24 27.85 5.98
CA SER A 340 4.76 28.94 5.15
C SER A 340 5.96 28.51 4.32
N GLU A 341 6.77 27.59 4.84
CA GLU A 341 7.92 27.03 4.16
C GLU A 341 8.07 25.53 4.44
N VAL A 342 8.59 24.77 3.48
CA VAL A 342 8.75 23.31 3.60
C VAL A 342 10.16 22.88 3.22
N ALA A 343 10.78 22.08 4.09
CA ALA A 343 11.97 21.31 3.74
C ALA A 343 11.56 19.93 3.24
N LEU A 344 11.97 19.59 2.02
CA LEU A 344 11.80 18.26 1.46
C LEU A 344 13.05 17.43 1.72
N ILE A 345 12.90 16.25 2.32
CA ILE A 345 13.93 15.22 2.34
C ILE A 345 13.53 14.16 1.32
N VAL A 346 14.36 13.96 0.29
CA VAL A 346 14.03 13.07 -0.82
C VAL A 346 15.14 12.06 -1.06
N GLY A 347 14.77 10.78 -1.10
CA GLY A 347 15.62 9.66 -1.51
C GLY A 347 14.82 8.71 -2.40
N VAL A 348 15.40 8.28 -3.52
CA VAL A 348 14.71 7.53 -4.57
C VAL A 348 15.52 6.30 -5.00
N LEU A 349 14.85 5.23 -5.38
CA LEU A 349 15.46 4.02 -5.93
C LEU A 349 15.70 4.13 -7.45
N GLY A 350 16.74 3.47 -7.96
CA GLY A 350 17.27 3.64 -9.31
C GLY A 350 16.31 3.26 -10.44
N GLU A 351 15.37 2.34 -10.18
CA GLU A 351 14.36 1.93 -11.15
C GLU A 351 13.19 2.92 -11.31
N LYS A 352 13.11 3.96 -10.47
CA LYS A 352 11.99 4.90 -10.42
C LYS A 352 12.29 6.19 -11.20
N ASP A 353 11.21 6.87 -11.63
CA ASP A 353 11.29 8.18 -12.27
C ASP A 353 11.56 9.28 -11.23
N ALA A 354 12.81 9.39 -10.79
CA ALA A 354 13.24 10.39 -9.81
C ALA A 354 13.00 11.82 -10.29
N ALA A 355 13.18 12.10 -11.59
CA ALA A 355 12.96 13.42 -12.15
C ALA A 355 11.48 13.82 -12.08
N GLY A 356 10.57 12.91 -12.44
CA GLY A 356 9.13 13.15 -12.34
C GLY A 356 8.66 13.30 -10.88
N VAL A 357 9.22 12.53 -9.94
CA VAL A 357 8.94 12.70 -8.49
C VAL A 357 9.38 14.07 -8.00
N LEU A 358 10.61 14.48 -8.29
CA LEU A 358 11.14 15.79 -7.88
C LEU A 358 10.32 16.94 -8.49
N ALA A 359 9.98 16.85 -9.78
CA ALA A 359 9.18 17.86 -10.47
C ALA A 359 7.78 18.00 -9.86
N ALA A 360 7.14 16.90 -9.46
CA ALA A 360 5.83 16.91 -8.81
C ALA A 360 5.85 17.55 -7.41
N LEU A 361 6.97 17.40 -6.68
CA LEU A 361 7.14 17.96 -5.33
C LEU A 361 7.70 19.38 -5.32
N ALA A 362 8.33 19.82 -6.42
CA ALA A 362 8.94 21.14 -6.56
C ALA A 362 8.07 22.31 -6.06
N PRO A 363 6.74 22.35 -6.34
CA PRO A 363 5.89 23.45 -5.88
C PRO A 363 5.77 23.59 -4.37
N LEU A 364 6.10 22.55 -3.60
CA LEU A 364 6.05 22.57 -2.14
C LEU A 364 7.34 23.13 -1.52
N ALA A 365 8.47 22.98 -2.21
CA ALA A 365 9.77 23.06 -1.58
C ALA A 365 10.25 24.50 -1.40
N SER A 366 10.65 24.85 -0.17
CA SER A 366 11.49 26.01 0.12
C SER A 366 12.97 25.63 0.23
N ARG A 367 13.22 24.38 0.65
CA ARG A 367 14.55 23.75 0.75
C ARG A 367 14.44 22.28 0.37
N VAL A 368 15.47 21.73 -0.24
CA VAL A 368 15.54 20.32 -0.62
C VAL A 368 16.82 19.71 -0.07
N ILE A 369 16.71 18.60 0.63
CA ILE A 369 17.82 17.79 1.13
C ILE A 369 17.71 16.42 0.47
N LEU A 370 18.70 16.08 -0.33
CA LEU A 370 18.78 14.79 -1.01
C LEU A 370 19.56 13.83 -0.15
N THR A 371 19.06 12.61 -0.01
CA THR A 371 19.69 11.57 0.81
C THR A 371 19.66 10.22 0.13
N THR A 372 20.50 9.30 0.60
CA THR A 372 20.59 7.95 0.06
C THR A 372 19.67 7.03 0.88
N VAL A 373 18.79 6.30 0.21
CA VAL A 373 17.98 5.24 0.84
C VAL A 373 18.92 4.10 1.25
N ASP A 374 18.72 3.46 2.40
CA ASP A 374 19.53 2.30 2.81
C ASP A 374 19.18 1.06 1.99
N SER A 375 19.63 1.05 0.73
CA SER A 375 19.35 0.00 -0.23
C SER A 375 20.43 -0.07 -1.30
N PRO A 376 20.85 -1.28 -1.72
CA PRO A 376 21.74 -1.42 -2.88
C PRO A 376 21.10 -0.96 -4.20
N ARG A 377 19.79 -0.71 -4.20
CA ARG A 377 19.03 -0.18 -5.35
C ARG A 377 18.92 1.36 -5.34
N ALA A 378 19.45 2.04 -4.33
CA ALA A 378 19.32 3.49 -4.23
C ALA A 378 20.03 4.22 -5.38
N ILE A 379 19.47 5.36 -5.80
CA ILE A 379 20.23 6.36 -6.53
C ILE A 379 21.18 7.02 -5.52
N ASP A 380 22.47 7.10 -5.84
CA ASP A 380 23.41 7.84 -5.00
C ASP A 380 23.03 9.33 -4.93
N ALA A 381 23.30 9.96 -3.79
CA ALA A 381 22.82 11.31 -3.54
C ALA A 381 23.41 12.35 -4.53
N ASP A 382 24.64 12.14 -5.01
CA ASP A 382 25.26 13.01 -6.01
C ASP A 382 24.54 12.93 -7.37
N ARG A 383 24.21 11.71 -7.83
CA ARG A 383 23.43 11.51 -9.05
C ARG A 383 22.02 12.05 -8.91
N LEU A 384 21.41 11.92 -7.73
CA LEU A 384 20.11 12.53 -7.45
C LEU A 384 20.21 14.06 -7.49
N ALA A 385 21.31 14.65 -7.04
CA ALA A 385 21.57 16.09 -7.11
C ALA A 385 21.70 16.60 -8.55
N GLU A 386 22.33 15.83 -9.45
CA GLU A 386 22.38 16.18 -10.88
C GLU A 386 20.97 16.23 -11.50
N LEU A 387 20.09 15.28 -11.15
CA LEU A 387 18.69 15.28 -11.58
C LEU A 387 17.92 16.45 -10.98
N ALA A 388 18.11 16.72 -9.69
CA ALA A 388 17.49 17.82 -8.98
C ALA A 388 17.88 19.19 -9.55
N ALA A 389 19.14 19.38 -9.96
CA ALA A 389 19.59 20.63 -10.58
C ALA A 389 18.79 20.99 -11.84
N THR A 390 18.28 19.98 -12.56
CA THR A 390 17.43 20.17 -13.74
C THR A 390 15.96 20.31 -13.36
N ALA A 391 15.47 19.47 -12.43
CA ALA A 391 14.06 19.42 -12.04
C ALA A 391 13.63 20.58 -11.12
N LEU A 392 14.57 21.17 -10.37
CA LEU A 392 14.33 22.14 -9.29
C LEU A 392 15.14 23.44 -9.50
N PRO A 393 15.00 24.14 -10.65
CA PRO A 393 15.82 25.30 -10.95
C PRO A 393 15.60 26.43 -9.94
N GLY A 394 16.67 26.86 -9.27
CA GLY A 394 16.66 27.98 -8.34
C GLY A 394 16.26 27.64 -6.90
N LEU A 395 16.00 26.37 -6.59
CA LEU A 395 15.78 25.91 -5.22
C LEU A 395 17.12 25.63 -4.51
N PRO A 396 17.25 25.94 -3.21
CA PRO A 396 18.38 25.49 -2.40
C PRO A 396 18.35 23.96 -2.27
N VAL A 397 19.31 23.30 -2.89
CA VAL A 397 19.51 21.85 -2.83
C VAL A 397 20.77 21.54 -2.03
N GLU A 398 20.63 20.67 -1.04
CA GLU A 398 21.71 20.14 -0.21
C GLU A 398 21.75 18.62 -0.33
N VAL A 399 22.91 18.04 -0.05
CA VAL A 399 23.13 16.60 -0.09
C VAL A 399 23.62 16.17 1.28
N GLU A 400 22.90 15.22 1.88
CA GLU A 400 23.27 14.57 3.12
C GLU A 400 23.17 13.05 2.90
N GLU A 401 24.31 12.35 2.90
CA GLU A 401 24.35 10.94 2.53
C GLU A 401 23.47 10.05 3.41
N ARG A 402 23.37 10.39 4.70
CA ARG A 402 22.63 9.61 5.70
C ARG A 402 21.35 10.33 6.11
N LEU A 403 20.25 9.58 6.20
CA LEU A 403 18.96 10.11 6.62
C LEU A 403 18.98 10.82 7.99
N PRO A 404 19.67 10.33 9.04
CA PRO A 404 19.76 11.05 10.32
C PRO A 404 20.32 12.47 10.18
N ASP A 405 21.37 12.66 9.36
CA ASP A 405 21.97 13.98 9.14
C ASP A 405 21.00 14.90 8.38
N ALA A 406 20.28 14.36 7.39
CA ALA A 406 19.24 15.08 6.66
C ALA A 406 18.09 15.52 7.59
N LEU A 407 17.64 14.63 8.48
CA LEU A 407 16.58 14.90 9.45
C LEU A 407 17.01 15.98 10.45
N ASP A 408 18.22 15.89 11.00
CA ASP A 408 18.76 16.88 11.92
C ASP A 408 18.87 18.26 11.26
N ALA A 409 19.40 18.32 10.05
CA ALA A 409 19.51 19.56 9.28
C ALA A 409 18.12 20.19 8.99
N ALA A 410 17.16 19.39 8.54
CA ALA A 410 15.80 19.85 8.25
C ALA A 410 15.08 20.31 9.52
N ARG A 411 15.20 19.59 10.63
CA ARG A 411 14.56 19.94 11.90
C ARG A 411 15.19 21.18 12.52
N ALA A 412 16.51 21.31 12.50
CA ALA A 412 17.19 22.51 12.97
C ALA A 412 16.72 23.74 12.18
N TRP A 413 16.63 23.63 10.86
CA TRP A 413 16.07 24.70 10.01
C TRP A 413 14.60 25.00 10.32
N ALA A 414 13.77 23.98 10.46
CA ALA A 414 12.35 24.15 10.76
C ALA A 414 12.07 24.71 12.16
N SER A 415 13.03 24.58 13.09
CA SER A 415 12.95 25.17 14.43
C SER A 415 13.30 26.67 14.46
N THR A 416 13.91 27.20 13.39
CA THR A 416 14.34 28.60 13.30
C THR A 416 13.28 29.51 12.64
N VAL A 417 12.04 29.44 13.14
CA VAL A 417 10.92 30.24 12.64
C VAL A 417 10.81 31.60 13.32
N GLU A 418 10.52 32.65 12.54
CA GLU A 418 10.11 33.94 13.08
C GLU A 418 8.67 33.89 13.62
N GLU A 419 8.31 34.86 14.45
CA GLU A 419 6.99 34.93 15.08
C GLU A 419 5.89 35.10 14.00
N GLY A 420 5.06 34.06 13.82
CA GLY A 420 3.98 34.04 12.82
C GLY A 420 4.25 33.20 11.57
N GLU A 421 5.44 32.61 11.43
CA GLU A 421 5.80 31.66 10.37
C GLU A 421 5.70 30.21 10.87
N SER A 422 5.49 29.27 9.95
CA SER A 422 5.43 27.84 10.25
C SER A 422 6.24 27.05 9.22
N ARG A 423 7.27 26.34 9.68
CA ARG A 423 8.07 25.44 8.84
C ARG A 423 7.68 23.99 9.08
N GLY A 424 7.57 23.23 7.99
CA GLY A 424 7.33 21.79 8.02
C GLY A 424 8.46 21.02 7.34
N VAL A 425 8.64 19.76 7.74
CA VAL A 425 9.53 18.81 7.07
C VAL A 425 8.68 17.72 6.44
N LEU A 426 8.96 17.39 5.17
CA LEU A 426 8.34 16.28 4.45
C LEU A 426 9.42 15.30 3.97
N VAL A 427 9.34 14.04 4.41
CA VAL A 427 10.24 12.95 4.00
C VAL A 427 9.51 12.03 3.01
N THR A 428 10.08 11.84 1.81
CA THR A 428 9.42 11.03 0.77
C THR A 428 10.37 10.54 -0.34
N GLY A 429 9.84 9.82 -1.34
CA GLY A 429 10.58 9.34 -2.51
C GLY A 429 10.76 7.82 -2.55
N SER A 430 10.60 7.14 -1.41
CA SER A 430 10.71 5.70 -1.29
C SER A 430 9.92 5.19 -0.09
N VAL A 431 9.39 3.97 -0.20
CA VAL A 431 8.77 3.27 0.93
C VAL A 431 9.80 2.97 2.03
N MET A 432 11.03 2.60 1.65
CA MET A 432 12.10 2.31 2.61
C MET A 432 12.53 3.56 3.38
N LEU A 433 12.71 4.69 2.68
CA LEU A 433 13.05 5.97 3.33
C LEU A 433 11.97 6.40 4.34
N ALA A 434 10.70 6.18 3.98
CA ALA A 434 9.60 6.44 4.88
C ALA A 434 9.66 5.56 6.15
N GLY A 435 9.96 4.26 5.99
CA GLY A 435 10.18 3.34 7.09
C GLY A 435 11.35 3.74 7.98
N GLU A 436 12.50 4.06 7.39
CA GLU A 436 13.70 4.52 8.09
C GLU A 436 13.42 5.76 8.94
N ALA A 437 12.69 6.75 8.40
CA ALA A 437 12.32 7.96 9.13
C ALA A 437 11.37 7.67 10.30
N ILE A 438 10.40 6.76 10.12
CA ILE A 438 9.49 6.33 11.19
C ILE A 438 10.29 5.64 12.30
N ALA A 439 11.16 4.69 11.96
CA ALA A 439 11.98 3.99 12.93
C ALA A 439 12.87 4.97 13.72
N TYR A 440 13.55 5.88 13.02
CA TYR A 440 14.38 6.90 13.64
C TYR A 440 13.59 7.81 14.60
N SER A 441 12.37 8.23 14.22
CA SER A 441 11.52 9.07 15.08
C SER A 441 11.10 8.37 16.39
N ARG A 442 10.95 7.04 16.35
CA ARG A 442 10.62 6.21 17.53
C ARG A 442 11.82 6.11 18.47
N ASP A 443 13.01 5.85 17.92
CA ASP A 443 14.25 5.73 18.69
C ASP A 443 14.61 7.05 19.39
N GLU A 444 14.40 8.17 18.70
CA GLU A 444 14.66 9.51 19.24
C GLU A 444 13.50 10.10 20.06
N GLY A 445 12.38 9.37 20.19
CA GLY A 445 11.27 9.73 21.07
C GLY A 445 10.52 11.01 20.66
N TRP A 446 10.24 11.22 19.38
CA TRP A 446 9.60 12.46 18.88
C TRP A 446 8.09 12.59 19.23
N GLY A 447 7.56 11.66 20.01
CA GLY A 447 6.27 11.80 20.69
C GLY A 447 5.04 11.49 19.85
N ILE A 448 5.20 11.04 18.59
CA ILE A 448 4.10 10.64 17.70
C ILE A 448 4.59 9.51 16.78
N ALA A 449 4.41 8.25 17.14
CA ALA A 449 4.65 7.11 16.25
C ALA A 449 3.98 5.82 16.71
#